data_AF-A0A3B9NDL9-F1
#
_entry.id   AF-A0A3B9NDL9-F1
#
_cell.length_a   1.000
_cell.length_b   1.000
_cell.length_c   1.000
_cell.angle_alpha   90.00
_cell.angle_beta   90.00
_cell.angle_gamma   90.00
#
_symmetry.space_group_name_H-M   'P 1'
#
loop_
_entity.id
_entity.type
_entity.pdbx_description
1 polymer ?
#
loop_
_entity_poly.entity_id
_entity_poly.type
_entity_poly.pdbx_seq_one_letter_code
_entity_poly.pdbx_strand_id
1 'polypeptide(L)'
;MLKLTTTPSKSNVKAKCHYFEAQGNSMNNGKIYNAITDGMVLQCSEVPKDEWSAKIPELIAFSCVFMMYDGDIILKSVYYVSQDCKTITLRSLNSNKKEYPDFEIELANVRTVYIVDKRVI
;
A
#
# COMPACT_ATOMS: atom_id res chain seq x y z
N MET A 1 -4.63 -10.24 -6.97
CA MET A 1 -5.86 -9.50 -6.62
C MET A 1 -6.05 -9.59 -5.11
N LEU A 2 -5.63 -8.59 -4.34
CA LEU A 2 -5.66 -8.66 -2.87
C LEU A 2 -7.09 -8.87 -2.35
N LYS A 3 -7.27 -9.79 -1.39
CA LYS A 3 -8.57 -10.04 -0.77
C LYS A 3 -8.76 -9.08 0.41
N LEU A 4 -9.78 -8.22 0.32
CA LEU A 4 -10.15 -7.29 1.39
C LEU A 4 -10.93 -8.04 2.47
N THR A 5 -10.46 -7.97 3.72
CA THR A 5 -11.24 -8.46 4.88
C THR A 5 -11.36 -7.33 5.88
N THR A 6 -12.54 -6.72 5.97
CA THR A 6 -12.80 -5.69 6.98
C THR A 6 -13.38 -6.35 8.24
N THR A 7 -12.60 -6.41 9.32
CA THR A 7 -13.13 -6.83 10.63
C THR A 7 -13.55 -5.60 11.42
N PRO A 8 -14.84 -5.42 11.76
CA PRO A 8 -15.26 -4.26 12.55
C PRO A 8 -14.67 -4.31 13.96
N SER A 9 -13.92 -3.27 14.33
CA SER A 9 -13.37 -3.08 15.67
C SER A 9 -14.47 -2.64 16.65
N LYS A 10 -14.76 -3.47 17.66
CA LYS A 10 -15.62 -3.12 18.81
C LYS A 10 -14.77 -2.44 19.89
N SER A 11 -14.34 -1.20 19.69
CA SER A 11 -13.86 -0.37 20.81
C SER A 11 -13.95 1.11 20.48
N ASN A 12 -14.58 1.87 21.38
CA ASN A 12 -14.72 3.32 21.31
C ASN A 12 -13.33 3.99 21.20
N VAL A 13 -13.14 4.80 20.13
CA VAL A 13 -11.99 5.68 19.84
C VAL A 13 -10.66 5.02 19.43
N LYS A 14 -10.66 4.07 18.48
CA LYS A 14 -9.41 3.64 17.79
C LYS A 14 -9.58 3.68 16.28
N ALA A 15 -8.56 4.21 15.59
CA ALA A 15 -8.46 4.27 14.14
C ALA A 15 -8.99 3.00 13.48
N LYS A 16 -9.80 3.15 12.42
CA LYS A 16 -10.32 2.00 11.67
C LYS A 16 -9.13 1.22 11.15
N CYS A 17 -9.04 -0.02 11.61
CA CYS A 17 -7.97 -0.94 11.25
C CYS A 17 -8.45 -1.81 10.10
N HIS A 18 -7.70 -1.84 9.00
CA HIS A 18 -8.04 -2.59 7.80
C HIS A 18 -7.07 -3.75 7.61
N TYR A 19 -7.58 -4.90 7.16
CA TYR A 19 -6.74 -6.06 6.86
C TYR A 19 -6.78 -6.42 5.38
N PHE A 20 -5.60 -6.69 4.83
CA PHE A 20 -5.41 -7.10 3.44
C PHE A 20 -4.55 -8.36 3.40
N GLU A 21 -4.96 -9.35 2.61
CA GLU A 21 -4.14 -10.53 2.33
C GLU A 21 -3.31 -10.28 1.06
N ALA A 22 -1.98 -10.34 1.20
CA ALA A 22 -1.01 -10.18 0.14
C ALA A 22 -1.12 -11.31 -0.91
N GLN A 23 -1.04 -10.96 -2.19
CA GLN A 23 -1.01 -11.92 -3.28
C GLN A 23 0.16 -11.65 -4.23
N GLY A 24 0.84 -12.74 -4.61
CA GLY A 24 2.01 -12.74 -5.48
C GLY A 24 3.31 -12.32 -4.79
N ASN A 25 4.38 -12.22 -5.58
CA ASN A 25 5.75 -12.03 -5.07
C ASN A 25 6.34 -10.64 -5.31
N SER A 26 5.55 -9.67 -5.77
CA SER A 26 6.06 -8.33 -6.11
C SER A 26 6.67 -7.58 -4.91
N MET A 27 6.24 -7.89 -3.68
CA MET A 27 6.77 -7.29 -2.45
C MET A 27 7.68 -8.24 -1.66
N ASN A 28 8.02 -9.39 -2.24
CA ASN A 28 8.97 -10.33 -1.68
C ASN A 28 10.37 -10.03 -2.23
N ASN A 29 11.25 -9.52 -1.39
CA ASN A 29 12.64 -9.23 -1.73
C ASN A 29 13.63 -10.23 -1.12
N GLY A 30 13.13 -11.35 -0.55
CA GLY A 30 13.94 -12.35 0.15
C GLY A 30 14.47 -11.94 1.52
N LYS A 31 14.19 -10.71 2.00
CA LYS A 31 14.65 -10.22 3.29
C LYS A 31 13.58 -10.41 4.37
N ILE A 32 13.90 -11.17 5.41
CA ILE A 32 12.99 -11.50 6.52
C ILE A 32 12.32 -10.24 7.11
N TYR A 33 13.07 -9.15 7.29
CA TYR A 33 12.58 -7.97 8.00
C TYR A 33 11.59 -7.11 7.24
N ASN A 34 11.51 -7.17 5.90
CA ASN A 34 10.60 -6.29 5.15
C ASN A 34 9.96 -6.95 3.92
N ALA A 35 10.22 -8.23 3.64
CA ALA A 35 9.47 -8.97 2.65
C ALA A 35 8.00 -9.06 3.05
N ILE A 36 7.13 -8.96 2.05
CA ILE A 36 5.72 -9.30 2.12
C ILE A 36 5.50 -10.42 1.10
N THR A 37 5.20 -11.62 1.59
CA THR A 37 5.03 -12.83 0.78
C THR A 37 3.57 -13.07 0.45
N ASP A 38 3.32 -13.93 -0.54
CA ASP A 38 1.98 -14.43 -0.84
C ASP A 38 1.31 -15.03 0.41
N GLY A 39 0.02 -14.74 0.60
CA GLY A 39 -0.79 -15.17 1.75
C GLY A 39 -0.57 -14.37 3.05
N MET A 40 0.41 -13.45 3.10
CA MET A 40 0.68 -12.66 4.30
C MET A 40 -0.45 -11.67 4.59
N VAL A 41 -0.93 -11.62 5.83
CA VAL A 41 -1.97 -10.66 6.25
C VAL A 41 -1.34 -9.38 6.78
N LEU A 42 -1.78 -8.26 6.21
CA LEU A 42 -1.31 -6.92 6.51
C LEU A 42 -2.35 -6.18 7.34
N GLN A 43 -1.92 -5.60 8.45
CA GLN A 43 -2.70 -4.64 9.20
C GLN A 43 -2.37 -3.23 8.70
N CYS A 44 -3.38 -2.44 8.37
CA CYS A 44 -3.19 -1.14 7.77
C CYS A 44 -4.06 -0.03 8.38
N SER A 45 -3.52 1.19 8.34
CA SER A 45 -4.19 2.43 8.74
C SER A 45 -4.47 3.28 7.51
N GLU A 46 -5.70 3.81 7.42
CA GLU A 46 -6.11 4.70 6.34
C GLU A 46 -5.42 6.06 6.45
N VAL A 47 -4.96 6.59 5.31
CA VAL A 47 -4.50 7.98 5.19
C VAL A 47 -5.68 8.85 4.74
N PRO A 48 -6.16 9.80 5.58
CA PRO A 48 -7.25 10.70 5.21
C PRO A 48 -6.94 11.46 3.92
N LYS A 49 -7.91 11.56 3.00
CA LYS A 49 -7.69 12.11 1.65
C LYS A 49 -7.26 13.59 1.68
N ASP A 50 -7.73 14.33 2.67
CA ASP A 50 -7.35 15.72 2.95
C ASP A 50 -5.90 15.88 3.43
N GLU A 51 -5.28 14.81 3.93
CA GLU A 51 -3.87 14.81 4.36
C GLU A 51 -2.90 14.34 3.27
N TRP A 52 -3.37 13.88 2.12
CA TRP A 52 -2.53 13.22 1.10
C TRP A 52 -1.39 14.09 0.59
N SER A 53 -1.65 15.38 0.34
CA SER A 53 -0.62 16.31 -0.16
C SER A 53 0.57 16.45 0.80
N ALA A 54 0.31 16.38 2.10
CA ALA A 54 1.36 16.43 3.13
C ALA A 54 1.97 15.06 3.39
N LYS A 55 1.16 14.00 3.43
CA LYS A 55 1.57 12.67 3.90
C LYS A 55 2.23 11.81 2.83
N ILE A 56 1.74 11.82 1.59
CA ILE A 56 2.24 10.92 0.53
C ILE A 56 3.75 11.07 0.29
N PRO A 57 4.34 12.28 0.28
CA PRO A 57 5.80 12.42 0.21
C PRO A 57 6.56 11.72 1.35
N GLU A 58 5.98 11.67 2.56
CA GLU A 58 6.55 10.97 3.72
C GLU A 58 6.42 9.44 3.61
N LEU A 59 5.55 8.94 2.72
CA LEU A 59 5.27 7.50 2.58
C LEU A 59 6.36 6.70 1.84
N ILE A 60 7.39 7.36 1.30
CA ILE A 60 8.49 6.69 0.58
C ILE A 60 9.18 5.61 1.44
N ALA A 61 9.17 5.77 2.76
CA ALA A 61 9.76 4.81 3.69
C ALA A 61 8.87 3.57 3.98
N PHE A 62 7.64 3.55 3.46
CA PHE A 62 6.62 2.57 3.83
C PHE A 62 6.18 1.70 2.64
N SER A 63 5.56 0.56 2.96
CA SER A 63 4.71 -0.16 2.02
C SER A 63 3.28 0.31 2.20
N CYS A 64 2.59 0.56 1.09
CA CYS A 64 1.24 1.11 1.08
C CYS A 64 0.32 0.26 0.21
N VAL A 65 -0.94 0.21 0.61
CA VAL A 65 -2.04 -0.33 -0.20
C VAL A 65 -2.80 0.82 -0.83
N PHE A 66 -2.90 0.81 -2.16
CA PHE A 66 -3.67 1.75 -2.95
C PHE A 66 -4.91 1.04 -3.45
N MET A 67 -6.08 1.49 -3.00
CA MET A 67 -7.36 1.06 -3.54
C MET A 67 -7.76 2.01 -4.65
N MET A 68 -7.93 1.49 -5.85
CA MET A 68 -8.26 2.24 -7.05
C MET A 68 -9.79 2.36 -7.21
N TYR A 69 -10.26 3.36 -7.95
CA TYR A 69 -11.70 3.53 -8.21
C TYR A 69 -12.29 2.44 -9.11
N ASP A 70 -11.49 1.83 -9.99
CA ASP A 70 -11.89 0.70 -10.84
C ASP A 70 -12.00 -0.64 -10.08
N GLY A 71 -11.64 -0.66 -8.80
CA GLY A 71 -11.71 -1.83 -7.93
C GLY A 71 -10.37 -2.55 -7.74
N ASP A 72 -9.31 -2.14 -8.46
CA ASP A 72 -7.99 -2.72 -8.26
C ASP A 72 -7.40 -2.35 -6.90
N ILE A 73 -6.62 -3.27 -6.34
CA ILE A 73 -5.93 -3.07 -5.07
C ILE A 73 -4.45 -3.38 -5.27
N ILE A 74 -3.61 -2.36 -5.08
CA ILE A 74 -2.18 -2.39 -5.38
C ILE A 74 -1.40 -2.26 -4.08
N LEU A 75 -0.50 -3.22 -3.80
CA LEU A 75 0.46 -3.12 -2.70
C LEU A 75 1.86 -2.81 -3.28
N LYS A 76 2.40 -1.63 -2.98
CA LYS A 76 3.72 -1.15 -3.44
C LYS A 76 4.31 -0.13 -2.45
N SER A 77 5.58 0.20 -2.62
CA SER A 77 6.19 1.39 -1.98
C SER A 77 6.11 2.59 -2.92
N VAL A 78 5.96 3.79 -2.36
CA VAL A 78 6.12 5.03 -3.11
C VAL A 78 7.61 5.25 -3.37
N TYR A 79 8.01 5.44 -4.61
CA TYR A 79 9.39 5.72 -4.98
C TYR A 79 9.62 7.20 -5.28
N TYR A 80 8.65 7.82 -5.97
CA TYR A 80 8.71 9.22 -6.36
C TYR A 80 7.31 9.81 -6.31
N VAL A 81 7.25 11.10 -5.99
CA VAL A 81 6.02 11.91 -6.01
C VAL A 81 6.31 13.10 -6.90
N SER A 82 5.42 13.39 -7.85
CA SER A 82 5.55 14.56 -8.72
C SER A 82 5.53 15.85 -7.91
N GLN A 83 6.14 16.92 -8.45
CA GLN A 83 6.17 18.22 -7.77
C GLN A 83 4.78 18.78 -7.47
N ASP A 84 3.79 18.49 -8.34
CA ASP A 84 2.40 18.92 -8.15
C ASP A 84 1.55 17.91 -7.35
N CYS A 85 2.18 16.84 -6.82
CA CYS A 85 1.54 15.78 -6.05
C CYS A 85 0.31 15.19 -6.77
N LYS A 86 0.33 15.07 -8.10
CA LYS A 86 -0.75 14.42 -8.87
C LYS A 86 -0.42 12.99 -9.25
N THR A 87 0.85 12.70 -9.46
CA THR A 87 1.30 11.37 -9.84
C THR A 87 2.34 10.84 -8.86
N ILE A 88 2.32 9.52 -8.68
CA ILE A 88 3.31 8.82 -7.88
C ILE A 88 3.86 7.63 -8.66
N THR A 89 5.17 7.43 -8.55
CA THR A 89 5.81 6.22 -9.05
C THR A 89 5.80 5.18 -7.95
N LEU A 90 5.17 4.03 -8.24
CA LEU A 90 5.11 2.88 -7.37
C LEU A 90 6.20 1.87 -7.71
N ARG A 91 6.79 1.30 -6.67
CA ARG A 91 7.90 0.36 -6.76
C ARG A 91 7.60 -0.92 -6.00
N SER A 92 7.92 -2.03 -6.67
CA SER A 92 8.00 -3.36 -6.07
C SER A 92 9.28 -3.48 -5.21
N LEU A 93 9.19 -4.13 -4.05
CA LEU A 93 10.40 -4.45 -3.26
C LEU A 93 11.23 -5.55 -3.93
N ASN A 94 10.59 -6.42 -4.70
CA ASN A 94 11.26 -7.47 -5.47
C ASN A 94 12.28 -6.83 -6.44
N SER A 95 13.49 -7.38 -6.47
CA SER A 95 14.60 -6.87 -7.27
C SER A 95 14.49 -7.20 -8.76
N ASN A 96 13.65 -8.17 -9.14
CA ASN A 96 13.40 -8.51 -10.54
C ASN A 96 12.54 -7.42 -11.20
N LYS A 97 13.18 -6.34 -11.66
CA LYS A 97 12.52 -5.22 -12.35
C LYS A 97 12.03 -5.53 -13.76
N LYS A 98 12.45 -6.67 -14.32
CA LYS A 98 11.91 -7.15 -15.60
C LYS A 98 10.48 -7.69 -15.42
N GLU A 99 10.22 -8.39 -14.32
CA GLU A 99 8.91 -8.97 -14.01
C GLU A 99 8.03 -8.01 -13.20
N TYR A 100 8.65 -7.24 -12.31
CA TYR A 100 7.98 -6.28 -11.42
C TYR A 100 8.52 -4.85 -11.64
N PRO A 101 8.29 -4.27 -12.83
CA PRO A 101 8.74 -2.93 -13.14
C PRO A 101 8.10 -1.90 -12.20
N ASP A 102 8.78 -0.78 -12.04
CA ASP A 102 8.18 0.40 -11.43
C ASP A 102 7.20 1.02 -12.43
N PHE A 103 6.11 1.60 -11.95
CA PHE A 103 5.09 2.21 -12.80
C PHE A 103 4.45 3.42 -12.12
N GLU A 104 3.89 4.31 -12.92
CA GLU A 104 3.23 5.52 -12.44
C GLU A 104 1.73 5.32 -12.31
N ILE A 105 1.13 5.95 -11.29
CA ILE A 105 -0.32 6.11 -11.17
C ILE A 105 -0.67 7.57 -10.88
N GLU A 106 -1.88 7.95 -11.28
CA GLU A 106 -2.48 9.23 -10.93
C GLU A 106 -3.25 9.10 -9.61
N LEU A 107 -3.01 10.00 -8.66
CA LEU A 107 -3.72 10.03 -7.38
C LEU A 107 -5.23 10.29 -7.55
N ALA A 108 -5.65 10.92 -8.64
CA ALA A 108 -7.06 11.10 -8.99
C ALA A 108 -7.78 9.76 -9.16
N ASN A 109 -7.07 8.71 -9.61
CA ASN A 109 -7.61 7.36 -9.80
C ASN A 109 -7.57 6.51 -8.52
N VAL A 110 -6.95 7.01 -7.46
CA VAL A 110 -6.88 6.35 -6.15
C VAL A 110 -8.09 6.75 -5.31
N ARG A 111 -8.83 5.74 -4.86
CA ARG A 111 -9.94 5.88 -3.92
C ARG A 111 -9.43 6.13 -2.50
N THR A 112 -8.54 5.26 -2.02
CA THR A 112 -8.00 5.29 -0.65
C THR A 112 -6.56 4.79 -0.61
N VAL A 113 -5.74 5.39 0.26
CA VAL A 113 -4.39 4.93 0.58
C VAL A 113 -4.38 4.38 2.00
N TYR A 114 -3.71 3.25 2.19
CA TYR A 114 -3.46 2.67 3.50
C TYR A 114 -1.95 2.46 3.72
N ILE A 115 -1.47 2.76 4.91
CA ILE A 115 -0.09 2.45 5.34
C ILE A 115 -0.09 1.06 5.94
N VAL A 116 0.88 0.21 5.57
CA VAL A 116 1.08 -1.09 6.21
C VAL A 116 1.79 -0.87 7.55
N ASP A 117 1.07 -1.09 8.65
CA ASP A 117 1.59 -0.91 10.01
C ASP A 117 2.28 -2.18 10.52
N LYS A 118 1.67 -3.34 10.26
CA LYS A 118 2.12 -4.64 10.77
C LYS A 118 1.85 -5.76 9.76
N ARG A 119 2.71 -6.78 9.83
CA ARG A 119 2.51 -8.10 9.21
C ARG A 119 2.10 -9.05 10.32
N VAL A 120 0.95 -9.69 10.15
CA VAL A 120 0.26 -10.41 11.23
C VAL A 120 0.66 -11.88 11.30
N ILE A 121 0.97 -12.48 10.14
CA ILE A 121 1.25 -13.91 9.97
C ILE A 121 2.50 -14.06 9.11
#